data_AF-A0A0N4Y3M9-F1
#
_entry.id   AF-A0A0N4Y3M9-F1
#
_cell.length_a   1.000
_cell.length_b   1.000
_cell.length_c   1.000
_cell.angle_alpha   90.00
_cell.angle_beta   90.00
_cell.angle_gamma   90.00
#
_symmetry.space_group_name_H-M   'P 1'
#
loop_
_entity.id
_entity.type
_entity.pdbx_description
1 polymer ?
#
loop_
_entity_poly.entity_id
_entity_poly.type
_entity_poly.pdbx_seq_one_letter_code
_entity_poly.pdbx_strand_id
1 'polypeptide(L)'
;MGKRRTSKNGVCPMDTVCLGNAISIKTSTYAKKIGSVGYKAISEGRGVFKGTIGVAIMDVRRADIELNEFMDSAALTRLKVKLRIAEPFEVLVPESFHERSTNAILTEMIRSSLPNATVTNIHRRFFNHSRGAELVTLLANMEVSNCDSSVLKK
;
A
#
# COMPACT_ATOMS: atom_id res chain seq x y z
N MET A 1 -14.44 -46.51 -10.40
CA MET A 1 -15.67 -45.71 -10.61
C MET A 1 -15.52 -44.39 -9.85
N GLY A 2 -14.97 -43.37 -10.51
CA GLY A 2 -14.61 -42.09 -9.89
C GLY A 2 -15.83 -41.18 -9.69
N LYS A 3 -15.98 -40.62 -8.49
CA LYS A 3 -17.00 -39.59 -8.20
C LYS A 3 -16.38 -38.19 -8.24
N ARG A 4 -17.10 -37.34 -8.96
CA ARG A 4 -16.77 -36.01 -9.47
C ARG A 4 -16.50 -35.00 -8.35
N ARG A 5 -15.46 -34.18 -8.53
CA ARG A 5 -15.27 -32.90 -7.83
C ARG A 5 -16.29 -31.90 -8.35
N THR A 6 -17.18 -31.41 -7.49
CA THR A 6 -18.02 -30.25 -7.79
C THR A 6 -17.21 -28.98 -7.51
N SER A 7 -16.80 -28.32 -8.59
CA SER A 7 -16.23 -26.98 -8.57
C SER A 7 -17.32 -26.00 -8.13
N LYS A 8 -17.22 -25.47 -6.90
CA LYS A 8 -17.98 -24.28 -6.53
C LYS A 8 -17.26 -23.09 -7.16
N ASN A 9 -17.89 -22.55 -8.20
CA ASN A 9 -17.51 -21.31 -8.85
C ASN A 9 -17.43 -20.19 -7.80
N GLY A 10 -16.21 -19.83 -7.41
CA GLY A 10 -15.92 -18.70 -6.54
C GLY A 10 -16.05 -17.41 -7.33
N VAL A 11 -17.28 -16.91 -7.45
CA VAL A 11 -17.51 -15.52 -7.83
C VAL A 11 -17.46 -14.72 -6.53
N CYS A 12 -16.36 -14.00 -6.31
CA CYS A 12 -16.32 -12.98 -5.28
C CYS A 12 -17.28 -11.86 -5.73
N PRO A 13 -18.30 -11.49 -4.93
CA PRO A 13 -19.26 -10.48 -5.34
C PRO A 13 -18.54 -9.13 -5.52
N MET A 14 -18.71 -8.54 -6.70
CA MET A 14 -18.19 -7.23 -7.11
C MET A 14 -18.94 -6.05 -6.46
N ASP A 15 -19.66 -6.27 -5.36
CA ASP A 15 -20.62 -5.31 -4.80
C ASP A 15 -20.14 -4.61 -3.52
N THR A 16 -18.87 -4.76 -3.17
CA THR A 16 -18.25 -3.85 -2.19
C THR A 16 -17.23 -3.02 -2.94
N VAL A 17 -17.67 -1.87 -3.44
CA VAL A 17 -16.80 -0.74 -3.72
C VAL A 17 -15.94 -0.58 -2.47
N CYS A 18 -14.69 -1.04 -2.54
CA CYS A 18 -13.69 -0.79 -1.51
C CYS A 18 -13.47 0.72 -1.50
N LEU A 19 -14.31 1.44 -0.75
CA LEU A 19 -14.00 2.73 -0.18
C LEU A 19 -12.77 2.51 0.68
N GLY A 20 -11.61 2.54 0.03
CA GLY A 20 -10.30 2.45 0.68
C GLY A 20 -10.19 3.67 1.56
N ASN A 21 -10.56 3.52 2.82
CA ASN A 21 -10.38 4.56 3.82
C ASN A 21 -8.86 4.80 3.94
N ALA A 22 -8.45 6.04 3.67
CA ALA A 22 -7.08 6.46 3.89
C ALA A 22 -6.91 6.70 5.40
N ILE A 23 -5.93 6.02 5.99
CA ILE A 23 -5.56 6.18 7.40
C ILE A 23 -4.42 7.19 7.44
N SER A 24 -4.63 8.34 8.07
CA SER A 24 -3.60 9.32 8.35
C SER A 24 -3.13 9.18 9.79
N ILE A 25 -1.86 8.82 9.93
CA ILE A 25 -1.13 8.74 11.19
C ILE A 25 -0.24 9.96 11.27
N LYS A 26 -0.39 10.74 12.32
CA LYS A 26 0.38 11.96 12.56
C LYS A 26 1.18 11.76 13.82
N THR A 27 2.43 12.20 13.81
CA THR A 27 3.29 12.17 15.00
C THR A 27 3.58 13.56 15.55
N SER A 28 3.21 14.63 14.83
CA SER A 28 3.33 16.03 15.31
C SER A 28 2.08 16.87 15.02
N THR A 29 1.87 17.90 15.84
CA THR A 29 0.70 18.79 15.80
C THR A 29 0.87 19.96 14.81
N TYR A 30 2.07 20.21 14.28
CA TYR A 30 2.37 21.41 13.47
C TYR A 30 2.71 21.05 12.02
N ALA A 31 1.80 21.33 11.08
CA ALA A 31 1.98 20.98 9.67
C ALA A 31 1.52 22.09 8.71
N LYS A 32 2.43 22.99 8.31
CA LYS A 32 2.21 23.91 7.18
C LYS A 32 2.36 23.15 5.86
N LYS A 33 1.41 23.33 4.91
CA LYS A 33 1.44 22.64 3.62
C LYS A 33 2.50 23.23 2.67
N ILE A 34 3.73 22.70 2.69
CA ILE A 34 4.83 23.13 1.81
C ILE A 34 5.33 21.94 0.99
N GLY A 35 4.81 21.71 -0.22
CA GLY A 35 5.15 20.52 -1.04
C GLY A 35 5.01 19.20 -0.28
N SER A 36 5.30 18.04 -0.86
CA SER A 36 5.50 16.80 -0.09
C SER A 36 6.73 16.09 -0.61
N VAL A 37 7.81 16.08 0.17
CA VAL A 37 8.95 15.20 -0.08
C VAL A 37 8.70 13.98 0.79
N GLY A 38 8.37 12.85 0.17
CA GLY A 38 7.96 11.68 0.92
C GLY A 38 8.38 10.36 0.33
N TYR A 39 8.61 9.40 1.22
CA TYR A 39 8.86 8.01 0.89
C TYR A 39 7.53 7.32 0.61
N LYS A 40 7.52 6.38 -0.33
CA LYS A 40 6.35 5.55 -0.60
C LYS A 40 6.68 4.08 -0.53
N ALA A 41 6.05 3.34 0.36
CA ALA A 41 6.12 1.89 0.37
C ALA A 41 4.89 1.30 -0.34
N ILE A 42 5.11 0.32 -1.22
CA ILE A 42 4.04 -0.36 -1.97
C ILE A 42 4.05 -1.83 -1.63
N SER A 43 2.87 -2.42 -1.49
CA SER A 43 2.68 -3.85 -1.26
C SER A 43 1.51 -4.38 -2.10
N GLU A 44 1.58 -5.63 -2.54
CA GLU A 44 0.50 -6.31 -3.25
C GLU A 44 -0.11 -7.40 -2.36
N GLY A 45 -1.44 -7.42 -2.31
CA GLY A 45 -2.21 -8.44 -1.61
C GLY A 45 -2.09 -9.82 -2.26
N ARG A 46 -2.29 -10.87 -1.45
CA ARG A 46 -2.13 -12.27 -1.87
C ARG A 46 -3.32 -13.12 -1.42
N GLY A 47 -3.52 -14.25 -2.08
CA GLY A 47 -4.62 -15.16 -1.76
C GLY A 47 -5.97 -14.48 -1.97
N VAL A 48 -6.78 -14.43 -0.92
CA VAL A 48 -8.09 -13.74 -0.92
C VAL A 48 -7.99 -12.22 -1.14
N PHE A 49 -6.82 -11.64 -0.92
CA PHE A 49 -6.56 -10.21 -1.15
C PHE A 49 -5.84 -9.94 -2.48
N LYS A 50 -5.77 -10.92 -3.40
CA LYS A 50 -5.11 -10.72 -4.69
C LYS A 50 -5.78 -9.57 -5.46
N GLY A 51 -4.99 -8.65 -6.00
CA GLY A 51 -5.49 -7.46 -6.70
C GLY A 51 -5.68 -6.24 -5.80
N THR A 52 -5.50 -6.38 -4.48
CA THR A 52 -5.37 -5.21 -3.60
C THR A 52 -3.94 -4.68 -3.61
N ILE A 53 -3.83 -3.37 -3.51
CA ILE A 53 -2.59 -2.62 -3.40
C ILE A 53 -2.62 -1.87 -2.07
N GLY A 54 -1.60 -2.11 -1.25
CA GLY A 54 -1.31 -1.33 -0.05
C GLY A 54 -0.26 -0.28 -0.34
N VAL A 55 -0.52 0.98 -0.01
CA VAL A 55 0.41 2.10 -0.17
C VAL A 55 0.57 2.80 1.17
N ALA A 56 1.81 2.98 1.61
CA ALA A 56 2.18 3.87 2.70
C ALA A 56 2.92 5.07 2.14
N ILE A 57 2.54 6.29 2.53
CA ILE A 57 3.17 7.54 2.10
C ILE A 57 3.64 8.25 3.36
N MET A 58 4.93 8.54 3.47
CA MET A 58 5.49 9.23 4.63
C MET A 58 6.07 10.58 4.19
N ASP A 59 5.54 11.69 4.71
CA ASP A 59 6.18 13.01 4.59
C ASP A 59 7.10 13.22 5.80
N VAL A 60 8.40 13.09 5.58
CA VAL A 60 9.41 13.15 6.66
C VAL A 60 9.48 14.53 7.30
N ARG A 61 9.12 15.59 6.56
CA ARG A 61 9.16 16.96 7.10
C ARG A 61 8.02 17.24 8.07
N ARG A 62 6.95 16.45 8.01
CA ARG A 62 5.80 16.56 8.92
C ARG A 62 5.73 15.43 9.94
N ALA A 63 6.49 14.37 9.69
CA ALA A 63 6.35 13.10 10.37
C ALA A 63 4.90 12.60 10.33
N ASP A 64 4.30 12.71 9.13
CA ASP A 64 2.95 12.25 8.79
C ASP A 64 3.06 11.02 7.89
N ILE A 65 2.24 10.01 8.17
CA ILE A 65 2.13 8.78 7.38
C ILE A 65 0.68 8.62 6.93
N GLU A 66 0.46 8.36 5.65
CA GLU A 66 -0.82 8.00 5.07
C GLU A 66 -0.78 6.55 4.59
N LEU A 67 -1.61 5.69 5.17
CA LEU A 67 -1.80 4.31 4.72
C LEU A 67 -3.09 4.20 3.91
N ASN A 68 -3.00 3.51 2.78
CA ASN A 68 -4.13 3.24 1.91
C ASN A 68 -4.11 1.77 1.51
N GLU A 69 -5.27 1.11 1.55
CA GLU A 69 -5.46 -0.17 0.86
C GLU A 69 -6.63 -0.02 -0.13
N PHE A 70 -6.45 -0.46 -1.37
CA PHE A 70 -7.49 -0.42 -2.39
C PHE A 70 -7.32 -1.52 -3.43
N MET A 71 -8.42 -1.96 -4.04
CA MET A 71 -8.35 -2.77 -5.25
C MET A 71 -7.96 -1.90 -6.45
N ASP A 72 -7.11 -2.43 -7.32
CA ASP A 72 -6.76 -1.81 -8.59
C ASP A 72 -7.01 -2.77 -9.77
N SER A 73 -7.10 -2.19 -10.95
CA SER A 73 -7.18 -2.90 -12.21
C SER A 73 -5.81 -3.50 -12.60
N ALA A 74 -5.79 -4.42 -13.56
CA ALA A 74 -4.54 -4.93 -14.13
C ALA A 74 -3.64 -3.83 -14.74
N ALA A 75 -4.22 -2.69 -15.13
CA ALA A 75 -3.49 -1.54 -15.65
C ALA A 75 -2.87 -0.65 -14.57
N LEU A 76 -3.17 -0.90 -13.29
CA LEU A 76 -2.69 -0.17 -12.11
C LEU A 76 -2.94 1.35 -12.18
N THR A 77 -4.04 1.76 -12.82
CA THR A 77 -4.34 3.16 -13.11
C THR A 77 -4.46 3.99 -11.82
N ARG A 78 -5.07 3.44 -10.76
CA ARG A 78 -5.28 4.17 -9.51
C ARG A 78 -3.96 4.39 -8.77
N LEU A 79 -3.12 3.36 -8.72
CA LEU A 79 -1.77 3.47 -8.20
C LEU A 79 -0.92 4.49 -8.99
N LYS A 80 -0.94 4.42 -10.33
CA LYS A 80 -0.22 5.38 -11.20
C LYS A 80 -0.58 6.83 -10.88
N VAL A 81 -1.87 7.14 -10.78
CA VAL A 81 -2.34 8.50 -10.48
C VAL A 81 -1.91 8.93 -9.08
N LYS A 82 -2.06 8.08 -8.05
CA LYS A 82 -1.62 8.37 -6.68
C LYS A 82 -0.10 8.61 -6.60
N LEU A 83 0.69 7.87 -7.37
CA LEU A 83 2.14 8.04 -7.44
C LEU A 83 2.53 9.36 -8.11
N ARG A 84 1.92 9.70 -9.24
CA ARG A 84 2.20 10.95 -9.96
C ARG A 84 1.82 12.19 -9.19
N ILE A 85 0.65 12.21 -8.53
CA ILE A 85 0.21 13.38 -7.75
C ILE A 85 1.17 13.69 -6.60
N ALA A 86 1.78 12.66 -6.03
CA ALA A 86 2.57 12.80 -4.83
C ALA A 86 4.09 12.77 -5.06
N GLU A 87 4.52 12.65 -6.32
CA GLU A 87 5.92 12.80 -6.79
C GLU A 87 6.97 12.33 -5.77
N PRO A 88 7.00 11.04 -5.41
CA PRO A 88 7.91 10.55 -4.39
C PRO A 88 9.36 10.68 -4.85
N PHE A 89 10.25 11.01 -3.91
CA PHE A 89 11.69 10.94 -4.15
C PHE A 89 12.18 9.48 -4.19
N GLU A 90 11.58 8.63 -3.34
CA GLU A 90 11.95 7.22 -3.22
C GLU A 90 10.72 6.33 -3.04
N VAL A 91 10.70 5.21 -3.77
CA VAL A 91 9.68 4.18 -3.72
C VAL A 91 10.29 2.88 -3.21
N LEU A 92 9.81 2.43 -2.06
CA LEU A 92 10.20 1.18 -1.41
C LEU A 92 9.29 0.05 -1.88
N VAL A 93 9.89 -1.02 -2.38
CA VAL A 93 9.17 -2.23 -2.81
C VAL A 93 9.77 -3.48 -2.16
N PRO A 94 8.99 -4.54 -1.91
CA PRO A 94 9.52 -5.80 -1.43
C PRO A 94 10.43 -6.43 -2.48
N GLU A 95 11.55 -7.02 -2.09
CA GLU A 95 12.41 -7.81 -2.99
C GLU A 95 11.63 -8.89 -3.76
N SER A 96 10.64 -9.50 -3.11
CA SER A 96 9.76 -10.51 -3.72
C SER A 96 8.90 -9.99 -4.88
N PHE A 97 8.92 -8.67 -5.16
CA PHE A 97 8.35 -8.12 -6.39
C PHE A 97 9.10 -8.55 -7.65
N HIS A 98 10.28 -9.14 -7.54
CA HIS A 98 11.02 -9.63 -8.71
C HIS A 98 10.79 -11.13 -8.96
N GLU A 99 10.15 -11.84 -8.03
CA GLU A 99 9.98 -13.30 -8.07
C GLU A 99 8.76 -13.77 -8.89
N ARG A 100 7.86 -12.85 -9.32
CA ARG A 100 6.62 -13.20 -10.03
C ARG A 100 6.37 -12.27 -11.21
N SER A 101 5.83 -12.82 -12.30
CA SER A 101 5.54 -12.07 -13.54
C SER A 101 4.59 -10.89 -13.34
N THR A 102 3.60 -10.98 -12.45
CA THR A 102 2.69 -9.85 -12.13
C THR A 102 3.41 -8.69 -11.45
N ASN A 103 4.41 -8.99 -10.63
CA ASN A 103 5.13 -7.99 -9.86
C ASN A 103 6.18 -7.25 -10.73
N ALA A 104 6.64 -7.89 -11.82
CA ALA A 104 7.47 -7.26 -12.83
C ALA A 104 6.74 -6.10 -13.53
N ILE A 105 5.44 -6.28 -13.83
CA ILE A 105 4.58 -5.24 -14.42
C ILE A 105 4.48 -4.03 -13.48
N LEU A 106 4.31 -4.27 -12.19
CA LEU A 106 4.21 -3.20 -11.19
C LEU A 106 5.53 -2.43 -11.06
N THR A 107 6.66 -3.13 -11.08
CA THR A 107 7.99 -2.51 -11.04
C THR A 107 8.29 -1.69 -12.29
N GLU A 108 7.99 -2.23 -13.47
CA GLU A 108 8.13 -1.53 -14.75
C GLU A 108 7.22 -0.30 -14.83
N MET A 109 5.98 -0.43 -14.33
CA MET A 109 5.04 0.67 -14.21
C MET A 109 5.58 1.80 -13.35
N ILE A 110 6.16 1.49 -12.18
CA ILE A 110 6.75 2.50 -11.28
C ILE A 110 7.88 3.23 -12.01
N ARG A 111 8.82 2.48 -12.60
CA ARG A 111 9.98 3.04 -13.31
C ARG A 111 9.57 3.92 -14.49
N SER A 112 8.58 3.51 -15.26
CA SER A 112 8.07 4.29 -16.40
C SER A 112 7.25 5.51 -15.98
N SER A 113 6.53 5.44 -14.86
CA SER A 113 5.67 6.53 -14.39
C SER A 113 6.41 7.58 -13.58
N LEU A 114 7.54 7.21 -12.97
CA LEU A 114 8.34 8.02 -12.05
C LEU A 114 9.84 7.94 -12.39
N PRO A 115 10.28 8.52 -13.51
CA PRO A 115 11.68 8.40 -13.97
C PRO A 115 12.69 9.02 -13.00
N ASN A 116 12.25 9.97 -12.17
CA ASN A 116 13.11 10.68 -11.22
C ASN A 116 13.09 10.05 -9.81
N ALA A 117 12.25 9.05 -9.57
CA ALA A 117 12.14 8.41 -8.26
C ALA A 117 13.09 7.22 -8.17
N THR A 118 13.81 7.12 -7.06
CA THR A 118 14.63 5.94 -6.77
C THR A 118 13.73 4.79 -6.36
N VAL A 119 13.89 3.61 -6.97
CA VAL A 119 13.17 2.39 -6.57
C VAL A 119 14.11 1.52 -5.74
N THR A 120 13.80 1.37 -4.46
CA THR A 120 14.62 0.62 -3.51
C THR A 120 13.94 -0.67 -3.12
N ASN A 121 14.67 -1.77 -3.26
CA ASN A 121 14.22 -3.09 -2.84
C ASN A 121 14.50 -3.28 -1.35
N ILE A 122 13.48 -3.70 -0.62
CA ILE A 122 13.55 -3.94 0.81
C ILE A 122 13.20 -5.40 1.10
N HIS A 123 13.99 -6.04 1.94
CA HIS A 123 13.77 -7.44 2.31
C HIS A 123 12.36 -7.65 2.86
N ARG A 124 11.68 -8.69 2.36
CA ARG A 124 10.26 -8.95 2.64
C ARG A 124 9.90 -9.05 4.12
N ARG A 125 10.86 -9.43 4.98
CA ARG A 125 10.67 -9.48 6.45
C ARG A 125 10.17 -8.16 7.05
N PHE A 126 10.46 -7.02 6.40
CA PHE A 126 10.04 -5.70 6.85
C PHE A 126 8.60 -5.35 6.41
N PHE A 127 8.01 -6.12 5.48
CA PHE A 127 6.60 -6.02 5.09
C PHE A 127 5.75 -7.00 5.91
N ASN A 128 5.86 -6.93 7.24
CA ASN A 128 5.08 -7.73 8.17
C ASN A 128 3.90 -6.91 8.71
N HIS A 129 2.68 -7.39 8.49
CA HIS A 129 1.46 -6.69 8.89
C HIS A 129 1.37 -6.50 10.42
N SER A 130 1.54 -7.56 11.21
CA SER A 130 1.45 -7.50 12.67
C SER A 130 2.47 -6.54 13.27
N ARG A 131 3.73 -6.65 12.83
CA ARG A 131 4.79 -5.76 13.28
C ARG A 131 4.56 -4.31 12.84
N GLY A 132 4.07 -4.12 11.62
CA GLY A 132 3.72 -2.80 11.10
C GLY A 132 2.60 -2.14 11.91
N ALA A 133 1.54 -2.88 12.24
CA ALA A 133 0.43 -2.41 13.05
C ALA A 133 0.88 -2.00 14.47
N GLU A 134 1.75 -2.79 15.10
CA GLU A 134 2.37 -2.43 16.38
C GLU A 134 3.15 -1.12 16.30
N LEU A 135 4.01 -0.97 15.29
CA LEU A 135 4.83 0.25 15.11
C LEU A 135 3.96 1.48 14.86
N VAL A 136 2.94 1.36 14.03
CA VAL A 136 1.98 2.44 13.78
C VAL A 136 1.28 2.84 15.08
N THR A 137 0.81 1.87 15.86
CA THR A 137 0.11 2.12 17.12
C THR A 137 1.02 2.82 18.14
N LEU A 138 2.29 2.41 18.21
CA LEU A 138 3.28 3.01 19.13
C LEU A 138 3.67 4.44 18.76
N LEU A 139 3.70 4.75 17.46
CA LEU A 139 4.17 6.06 16.97
C LEU A 139 3.02 7.05 16.73
N ALA A 140 1.79 6.57 16.58
CA ALA A 140 0.63 7.43 16.33
C ALA A 140 0.35 8.35 17.51
N ASN A 141 0.19 9.65 17.24
CA ASN A 141 -0.42 10.55 18.21
C ASN A 141 -1.94 10.37 18.15
N MET A 142 -2.52 9.84 19.23
CA MET A 142 -3.96 9.51 19.30
C MET A 142 -4.88 10.73 19.20
N GLU A 143 -4.40 11.93 19.51
CA GLU A 143 -5.22 13.16 19.46
C GLU A 143 -5.47 13.64 18.02
N VAL A 144 -4.57 13.29 17.10
CA VAL A 144 -4.56 13.83 15.73
C VAL A 144 -4.56 12.75 14.64
N SER A 145 -4.33 11.49 15.01
CA SER A 145 -4.36 10.36 14.07
C SER A 145 -5.77 9.77 14.00
N ASN A 146 -6.22 9.41 12.79
CA ASN A 146 -7.48 8.68 12.61
C ASN A 146 -7.28 7.15 12.64
N CYS A 147 -6.21 6.70 13.30
CA CYS A 147 -5.80 5.31 13.37
C CYS A 147 -6.22 4.72 14.72
N ASP A 148 -7.11 3.73 14.70
CA ASP A 148 -7.47 2.95 15.87
C ASP A 148 -7.10 1.47 15.70
N SER A 149 -7.23 0.71 16.79
CA SER A 149 -6.91 -0.73 16.78
C SER A 149 -7.86 -1.59 15.94
N SER A 150 -9.03 -1.07 15.55
CA SER A 150 -9.98 -1.79 14.69
C SER A 150 -9.59 -1.68 13.22
N VAL A 151 -9.06 -0.52 12.83
CA VAL A 151 -8.63 -0.19 11.48
C VAL A 151 -7.37 -0.97 11.05
N LEU A 152 -6.51 -1.33 12.01
CA LEU A 152 -5.27 -2.08 11.74
C LEU A 152 -5.43 -3.60 11.78
N LYS A 153 -6.63 -4.13 12.11
CA LYS A 153 -6.89 -5.58 12.12
C LYS A 153 -7.31 -6.04 10.72
N LYS A 154 -6.76 -7.16 10.27
CA LYS A 154 -7.06 -7.78 8.97
C LYS A 154 -7.83 -9.08 9.12
#